data_AF-A0A553DB11-F1
#
_entry.id   AF-A0A553DB11-F1
#
_cell.length_a   1.000
_cell.length_b   1.000
_cell.length_c   1.000
_cell.angle_alpha   90.00
_cell.angle_beta   90.00
_cell.angle_gamma   90.00
#
_symmetry.space_group_name_H-M   'P 1'
#
loop_
_entity.id
_entity.type
_entity.pdbx_description
1 polymer ?
#
loop_
_entity_poly.entity_id
_entity_poly.type
_entity_poly.pdbx_seq_one_letter_code
_entity_poly.pdbx_strand_id
1 'polypeptide(L)'
;MKNITYLLCVLFLFSCSTIRNSKKDKDIYIEEFKFAYFAACLNHGFDNSKEIKKLFEIDKSGYGELILGEKYFFVDSLARITAKKIKLDSLNSIGRKAEGSDGKHVFSECLCTYNSKWLDSIAKSENRKHLKVESNSLK
;
A
#
# COMPACT_ATOMS: atom_id res chain seq x y z
N MET A 1 53.85 -7.55 1.25
CA MET A 1 52.55 -7.58 0.53
C MET A 1 51.39 -8.15 1.36
N LYS A 2 51.58 -9.25 2.12
CA LYS A 2 50.54 -9.80 3.03
C LYS A 2 49.96 -8.76 4.02
N ASN A 3 50.79 -7.86 4.54
CA ASN A 3 50.36 -6.85 5.51
C ASN A 3 49.43 -5.77 4.92
N ILE A 4 49.51 -5.51 3.61
CA ILE A 4 48.60 -4.59 2.90
C ILE A 4 47.25 -5.26 2.62
N THR A 5 47.25 -6.59 2.42
CA THR A 5 46.03 -7.39 2.23
C THR A 5 45.15 -7.41 3.49
N TYR A 6 45.74 -7.52 4.68
CA TYR A 6 44.98 -7.45 5.94
C TYR A 6 44.38 -6.05 6.19
N LEU A 7 45.08 -4.98 5.79
CA LEU A 7 44.57 -3.61 5.89
C LEU A 7 43.35 -3.38 4.98
N LEU A 8 43.35 -3.96 3.79
CA LEU A 8 42.21 -3.93 2.86
C LEU A 8 41.01 -4.75 3.36
N CYS A 9 41.23 -5.88 4.07
CA CYS A 9 40.14 -6.66 4.66
C CYS A 9 39.46 -5.97 5.86
N VAL A 10 40.19 -5.19 6.65
CA VAL A 10 39.62 -4.45 7.80
C VAL A 10 38.73 -3.29 7.33
N LEU A 11 39.02 -2.70 6.17
CA LEU A 11 38.21 -1.61 5.60
C LEU A 11 36.84 -2.06 5.07
N PHE A 12 36.63 -3.35 4.80
CA PHE A 12 35.31 -3.89 4.40
C PHE A 12 34.37 -4.15 5.58
N LEU A 13 34.87 -4.15 6.83
CA LEU A 13 34.05 -4.40 8.02
C LEU A 13 33.33 -3.15 8.57
N PHE A 14 33.64 -1.97 8.02
CA PHE A 14 32.97 -0.70 8.39
C PHE A 14 31.88 -0.27 7.38
N SER A 15 31.46 -1.17 6.49
CA SER A 15 30.42 -0.86 5.51
C SER A 15 29.04 -0.69 6.15
N CYS A 16 28.59 0.57 6.10
CA CYS A 16 27.21 1.04 6.04
C CYS A 16 26.28 0.77 7.23
N SER A 17 26.39 1.60 8.27
CA SER A 17 25.21 1.98 9.04
C SER A 17 24.35 2.90 8.17
N THR A 18 23.33 2.34 7.52
CA THR A 18 22.32 3.14 6.82
C THR A 18 21.67 4.05 7.86
N ILE A 19 21.92 5.37 7.77
CA ILE A 19 21.20 6.35 8.58
C ILE A 19 19.75 6.32 8.08
N ARG A 20 18.95 5.52 8.76
CA ARG A 20 17.53 5.34 8.49
C ARG A 20 16.85 6.68 8.76
N ASN A 21 16.47 7.39 7.70
CA ASN A 21 15.71 8.63 7.84
C ASN A 21 14.27 8.26 8.22
N SER A 22 14.03 8.12 9.52
CA SER A 22 12.77 7.61 10.09
C SER A 22 11.52 8.33 9.59
N LYS A 23 11.65 9.60 9.17
CA LYS A 23 10.56 10.34 8.54
C LYS A 23 10.29 9.84 7.13
N LYS A 24 11.32 9.72 6.29
CA LYS A 24 11.21 9.26 4.91
C LYS A 24 10.66 7.83 4.84
N ASP A 25 11.14 6.93 5.69
CA ASP A 25 10.68 5.55 5.72
C ASP A 25 9.21 5.44 6.13
N LYS A 26 8.81 6.25 7.11
CA LYS A 26 7.41 6.35 7.51
C LYS A 26 6.54 6.87 6.37
N ASP A 27 7.00 7.89 5.65
CA ASP A 27 6.25 8.48 4.55
C ASP A 27 6.10 7.46 3.40
N ILE A 28 7.18 6.75 3.04
CA ILE A 28 7.16 5.63 2.07
C ILE A 28 6.18 4.55 2.50
N TYR A 29 6.22 4.11 3.77
CA TYR A 29 5.31 3.09 4.28
C TYR A 29 3.85 3.53 4.16
N ILE A 30 3.54 4.77 4.54
CA ILE A 30 2.17 5.30 4.49
C ILE A 30 1.70 5.44 3.04
N GLU A 31 2.54 5.95 2.16
CA GLU A 31 2.24 6.08 0.73
C GLU A 31 1.96 4.72 0.11
N GLU A 32 2.82 3.72 0.34
CA GLU A 32 2.64 2.38 -0.19
C GLU A 32 1.39 1.72 0.39
N PHE A 33 1.12 1.86 1.70
CA PHE A 33 -0.11 1.36 2.32
C PHE A 33 -1.36 1.89 1.61
N LYS A 34 -1.39 3.19 1.34
CA LYS A 34 -2.52 3.85 0.70
C LYS A 34 -2.61 3.49 -0.78
N PHE A 35 -1.48 3.41 -1.48
CA PHE A 35 -1.44 3.03 -2.88
C PHE A 35 -1.91 1.59 -3.08
N ALA A 36 -1.38 0.64 -2.31
CA ALA A 36 -1.83 -0.75 -2.30
C ALA A 36 -3.33 -0.87 -1.99
N TYR A 37 -3.85 -0.07 -1.05
CA TYR A 37 -5.29 0.00 -0.78
C TYR A 37 -6.07 0.45 -2.01
N PHE A 38 -5.62 1.52 -2.68
CA PHE A 38 -6.31 2.08 -3.84
C PHE A 38 -6.33 1.09 -5.01
N ALA A 39 -5.19 0.49 -5.33
CA ALA A 39 -5.08 -0.54 -6.36
C ALA A 39 -6.00 -1.74 -6.08
N ALA A 40 -5.96 -2.26 -4.85
CA ALA A 40 -6.85 -3.35 -4.43
C ALA A 40 -8.34 -2.94 -4.49
N CYS A 41 -8.67 -1.70 -4.10
CA CYS A 41 -10.04 -1.19 -4.15
C CYS A 41 -10.57 -1.14 -5.58
N LEU A 42 -9.77 -0.63 -6.52
CA LEU A 42 -10.12 -0.62 -7.94
C LEU A 42 -10.28 -2.04 -8.47
N ASN A 43 -9.35 -2.94 -8.16
CA ASN A 43 -9.43 -4.34 -8.58
C ASN A 43 -10.73 -5.00 -8.14
N HIS A 44 -11.09 -4.89 -6.85
CA HIS A 44 -12.32 -5.48 -6.30
C HIS A 44 -13.58 -4.74 -6.75
N GLY A 45 -13.54 -3.42 -6.87
CA GLY A 45 -14.68 -2.61 -7.31
C GLY A 45 -15.09 -2.91 -8.76
N PHE A 46 -14.11 -3.22 -9.62
CA PHE A 46 -14.31 -3.71 -10.98
C PHE A 46 -14.42 -5.24 -11.06
N ASP A 47 -14.75 -5.92 -9.97
CA ASP A 47 -14.96 -7.38 -9.90
C ASP A 47 -13.81 -8.21 -10.47
N ASN A 48 -12.56 -7.75 -10.31
CA ASN A 48 -11.36 -8.41 -10.82
C ASN A 48 -11.38 -8.65 -12.34
N SER A 49 -11.96 -7.71 -13.10
CA SER A 49 -12.06 -7.79 -14.55
C SER A 49 -10.69 -7.95 -15.23
N LYS A 50 -10.68 -8.45 -16.47
CA LYS A 50 -9.42 -8.64 -17.21
C LYS A 50 -8.77 -7.30 -17.54
N GLU A 51 -9.59 -6.28 -17.76
CA GLU A 51 -9.19 -4.93 -18.14
C GLU A 51 -8.42 -4.25 -17.00
N ILE A 52 -8.94 -4.32 -15.77
CA ILE A 52 -8.26 -3.72 -14.61
C ILE A 52 -6.96 -4.45 -14.28
N LYS A 53 -6.92 -5.77 -14.45
CA LYS A 53 -5.68 -6.56 -14.28
C LYS A 53 -4.60 -6.17 -15.28
N LYS A 54 -4.97 -6.02 -16.56
CA LYS A 54 -4.05 -5.55 -17.60
C LYS A 54 -3.48 -4.16 -17.28
N LEU A 55 -4.30 -3.26 -16.74
CA LEU A 55 -3.82 -1.94 -16.31
C LEU A 55 -2.76 -2.05 -15.22
N PHE A 56 -2.94 -2.94 -14.23
CA PHE A 56 -1.93 -3.15 -13.19
C PHE A 56 -0.66 -3.86 -13.67
N GLU A 57 -0.75 -4.74 -14.69
CA GLU A 57 0.43 -5.39 -15.27
C GLU A 57 1.38 -4.38 -15.93
N ILE A 58 0.82 -3.37 -16.59
CA ILE A 58 1.61 -2.33 -17.28
C ILE A 58 2.00 -1.16 -16.37
N ASP A 59 1.26 -0.92 -15.29
CA ASP A 59 1.59 0.12 -14.32
C ASP A 59 2.93 -0.16 -13.61
N LYS A 60 3.65 0.92 -13.30
CA LYS A 60 4.95 0.91 -12.62
C LYS A 60 5.00 1.94 -11.48
N SER A 61 3.84 2.35 -10.96
CA SER A 61 3.72 3.45 -10.00
C SER A 61 4.02 3.03 -8.55
N GLY A 62 4.20 1.73 -8.29
CA GLY A 62 4.53 1.19 -6.95
C GLY A 62 6.02 1.06 -6.67
N TYR A 63 6.35 0.69 -5.43
CA TYR A 63 7.72 0.32 -5.06
C TYR A 63 8.04 -1.12 -5.47
N GLY A 64 9.26 -1.37 -5.97
CA GLY A 64 9.73 -2.72 -6.31
C GLY A 64 10.00 -3.60 -5.08
N GLU A 65 10.15 -3.00 -3.92
CA GLU A 65 10.37 -3.67 -2.63
C GLU A 65 9.04 -3.95 -1.92
N LEU A 66 8.96 -5.05 -1.18
CA LEU A 66 7.77 -5.42 -0.39
C LEU A 66 7.70 -4.64 0.93
N ILE A 67 7.53 -3.31 0.85
CA ILE A 67 7.54 -2.39 2.01
C ILE A 67 6.57 -2.82 3.12
N LEU A 68 5.39 -3.36 2.76
CA LEU A 68 4.35 -3.72 3.74
C LEU A 68 4.44 -5.16 4.27
N GLY A 69 5.24 -6.03 3.65
CA GLY A 69 5.29 -7.46 3.97
C GLY A 69 3.90 -8.10 4.05
N GLU A 70 3.59 -8.79 5.14
CA GLU A 70 2.28 -9.43 5.36
C GLU A 70 1.09 -8.45 5.41
N LYS A 71 1.33 -7.15 5.58
CA LYS A 71 0.26 -6.16 5.67
C LYS A 71 -0.47 -5.93 4.35
N TYR A 72 0.07 -6.39 3.21
CA TYR A 72 -0.67 -6.40 1.95
C TYR A 72 -2.01 -7.17 2.07
N PHE A 73 -2.06 -8.28 2.83
CA PHE A 73 -3.32 -9.02 3.05
C PHE A 73 -4.35 -8.24 3.88
N PHE A 74 -3.87 -7.48 4.86
CA PHE A 74 -4.72 -6.61 5.67
C PHE A 74 -5.29 -5.47 4.81
N VAL A 75 -4.44 -4.86 3.99
CA VAL A 75 -4.84 -3.82 3.02
C VAL A 75 -5.88 -4.34 2.03
N ASP A 76 -5.67 -5.53 1.46
CA ASP A 76 -6.64 -6.19 0.56
C ASP A 76 -8.00 -6.38 1.24
N SER A 77 -7.99 -6.79 2.51
CA SER A 77 -9.21 -6.98 3.30
C SER A 77 -9.99 -5.68 3.48
N LEU A 78 -9.30 -4.55 3.74
CA LEU A 78 -9.93 -3.23 3.81
C LEU A 78 -10.55 -2.83 2.47
N ALA A 79 -9.83 -3.04 1.37
CA ALA A 79 -10.31 -2.75 0.02
C ALA A 79 -11.57 -3.55 -0.35
N ARG A 80 -11.64 -4.83 0.04
CA ARG A 80 -12.84 -5.67 -0.17
C ARG A 80 -14.07 -5.14 0.56
N ILE A 81 -13.91 -4.57 1.76
CA ILE A 81 -15.02 -3.95 2.50
C ILE A 81 -15.57 -2.76 1.71
N THR A 82 -14.69 -1.91 1.19
CA THR A 82 -15.08 -0.77 0.34
C THR A 82 -15.75 -1.23 -0.95
N ALA A 83 -15.23 -2.26 -1.62
CA ALA A 83 -15.87 -2.82 -2.81
C ALA A 83 -17.29 -3.36 -2.54
N LYS A 84 -17.51 -3.99 -1.39
CA LYS A 84 -18.86 -4.41 -0.96
C LYS A 84 -19.79 -3.21 -0.77
N LYS A 85 -19.29 -2.12 -0.18
CA LYS A 85 -20.05 -0.88 -0.03
C LYS A 85 -20.42 -0.30 -1.40
N ILE A 86 -19.48 -0.20 -2.34
CA ILE A 86 -19.73 0.26 -3.71
C ILE A 86 -20.86 -0.55 -4.36
N LYS A 87 -20.82 -1.88 -4.22
CA LYS A 87 -21.86 -2.76 -4.77
C LYS A 87 -23.22 -2.51 -4.13
N LEU A 88 -23.26 -2.37 -2.81
CA LEU A 88 -24.49 -2.10 -2.07
C LEU A 88 -25.09 -0.74 -2.46
N ASP A 89 -24.27 0.31 -2.54
CA ASP A 89 -24.71 1.66 -2.90
C ASP A 89 -25.24 1.70 -4.33
N SER A 90 -24.61 0.97 -5.25
CA SER A 90 -25.08 0.82 -6.64
C SER A 90 -26.44 0.11 -6.72
N LEU A 91 -26.70 -0.91 -5.91
CA LEU A 91 -28.00 -1.58 -5.86
C LEU A 91 -29.08 -0.68 -5.27
N ASN A 92 -28.71 0.13 -4.27
CA ASN A 92 -29.61 1.05 -3.60
C ASN A 92 -29.91 2.31 -4.43
N SER A 93 -29.14 2.61 -5.48
CA SER A 93 -29.37 3.79 -6.32
C SER A 93 -30.29 3.55 -7.52
N ILE A 94 -30.64 2.29 -7.81
CA ILE A 94 -31.46 1.91 -8.97
C ILE A 94 -32.78 2.69 -8.96
N GLY A 95 -33.04 3.46 -10.03
CA GLY A 95 -34.26 4.27 -10.19
C GLY A 95 -34.32 5.50 -9.28
N ARG A 96 -33.24 5.83 -8.56
CA ARG A 96 -33.13 7.01 -7.68
C ARG A 96 -32.16 8.07 -8.21
N LYS A 97 -31.40 7.75 -9.26
CA LYS A 97 -30.45 8.66 -9.92
C LYS A 97 -30.80 8.85 -11.38
N ALA A 98 -30.21 9.88 -11.99
CA ALA A 98 -30.25 10.04 -13.44
C ALA A 98 -29.54 8.85 -14.10
N GLU A 99 -30.06 8.38 -15.24
CA GLU A 99 -29.59 7.19 -15.95
C GLU A 99 -28.07 7.18 -16.20
N GLY A 100 -27.48 8.32 -16.56
CA GLY A 100 -26.03 8.46 -16.77
C GLY A 100 -25.17 8.38 -15.50
N SER A 101 -25.80 8.29 -14.33
CA SER A 101 -25.16 8.18 -13.01
C SER A 101 -25.58 6.91 -12.26
N ASP A 102 -26.26 5.99 -12.92
CA ASP A 102 -26.56 4.67 -12.36
C ASP A 102 -25.35 3.74 -12.41
N GLY A 103 -25.32 2.78 -11.47
CA GLY A 103 -24.27 1.78 -11.38
C GLY A 103 -23.20 2.07 -10.31
N LYS A 104 -22.05 1.39 -10.45
CA LYS A 104 -20.96 1.47 -9.47
C LYS A 104 -20.10 2.71 -9.68
N HIS A 105 -19.95 3.51 -8.63
CA HIS A 105 -19.02 4.65 -8.64
C HIS A 105 -17.63 4.27 -8.08
N VAL A 106 -16.98 3.29 -8.72
CA VAL A 106 -15.73 2.69 -8.21
C VAL A 106 -14.63 3.73 -7.99
N PHE A 107 -14.31 4.53 -9.01
CA PHE A 107 -13.23 5.53 -8.91
C PHE A 107 -13.49 6.54 -7.81
N SER A 108 -14.71 7.09 -7.74
CA SER A 108 -15.08 8.08 -6.74
C SER A 108 -14.89 7.53 -5.33
N GLU A 109 -15.43 6.35 -5.04
CA GLU A 109 -15.40 5.79 -3.69
C GLU A 109 -13.98 5.37 -3.27
N CYS A 110 -13.23 4.73 -4.18
CA CYS A 110 -11.85 4.35 -3.91
C CYS A 110 -10.96 5.57 -3.69
N LEU A 111 -11.12 6.64 -4.49
CA LEU A 111 -10.34 7.88 -4.36
C LEU A 111 -10.73 8.66 -3.09
N CYS A 112 -12.02 8.75 -2.78
CA CYS A 112 -12.50 9.37 -1.53
C CYS A 112 -11.90 8.66 -0.31
N THR A 113 -11.87 7.32 -0.33
CA THR A 113 -11.32 6.56 0.80
C THR A 113 -9.80 6.67 0.87
N TYR A 114 -9.11 6.64 -0.28
CA TYR A 114 -7.67 6.90 -0.38
C TYR A 114 -7.30 8.24 0.27
N ASN A 115 -8.11 9.28 0.06
CA ASN A 115 -7.89 10.62 0.63
C ASN A 115 -8.49 10.80 2.05
N SER A 116 -9.03 9.75 2.65
CA SER A 116 -9.73 9.87 3.94
C SER A 116 -8.78 9.89 5.13
N LYS A 117 -9.13 10.68 6.16
CA LYS A 117 -8.46 10.66 7.47
C LYS A 117 -8.53 9.29 8.15
N TRP A 118 -9.54 8.49 7.80
CA TRP A 118 -9.72 7.13 8.30
C TRP A 118 -8.58 6.23 7.83
N LEU A 119 -8.33 6.18 6.51
CA LEU A 119 -7.25 5.36 5.96
C LEU A 119 -5.88 5.85 6.44
N ASP A 120 -5.68 7.17 6.51
CA ASP A 120 -4.46 7.77 7.07
C ASP A 120 -4.20 7.31 8.51
N SER A 121 -5.25 7.23 9.32
CA SER A 121 -5.13 6.83 10.73
C SER A 121 -4.77 5.36 10.86
N ILE A 122 -5.32 4.50 10.00
CA ILE A 122 -4.98 3.08 9.94
C ILE A 122 -3.53 2.91 9.50
N ALA A 123 -3.12 3.52 8.40
CA ALA A 123 -1.75 3.43 7.87
C ALA A 123 -0.72 3.87 8.92
N LYS A 124 -0.96 5.00 9.60
CA LYS A 124 -0.11 5.48 10.70
C LYS A 124 -0.07 4.51 11.88
N SER A 125 -1.18 3.83 12.18
CA SER A 125 -1.24 2.84 13.25
C SER A 125 -0.45 1.57 12.91
N GLU A 126 -0.61 1.05 11.70
CA GLU A 126 0.13 -0.13 11.24
C GLU A 126 1.63 0.15 11.13
N ASN A 127 2.04 1.34 10.66
CA ASN A 127 3.46 1.73 10.67
C ASN A 127 4.06 1.69 12.08
N ARG A 128 3.34 2.17 13.10
CA ARG A 128 3.81 2.11 14.50
C ARG A 128 3.98 0.66 14.97
N LYS A 129 3.11 -0.26 14.54
CA LYS A 129 3.24 -1.69 14.86
C LYS A 129 4.43 -2.31 14.14
N HIS A 130 4.61 -1.98 12.86
CA HIS A 130 5.73 -2.44 12.04
C HIS A 130 7.08 -2.06 12.67
N LEU A 131 7.26 -0.79 13.05
CA LEU A 131 8.47 -0.31 13.72
C LEU A 131 8.75 -1.03 15.06
N LYS A 132 7.71 -1.39 15.81
CA LYS A 132 7.87 -2.16 17.07
C LYS A 132 8.37 -3.58 16.80
N VAL A 133 7.84 -4.25 15.78
CA VAL A 133 8.25 -5.60 15.41
C VAL A 133 9.72 -5.60 14.99
N GLU A 134 10.12 -4.67 14.12
CA GLU A 134 11.52 -4.53 13.68
C GLU A 134 12.47 -4.26 14.86
N SER A 135 12.06 -3.43 15.82
CA SER A 135 12.89 -3.15 17.00
C SER A 135 13.08 -4.36 17.93
N ASN A 136 12.14 -5.32 17.90
CA ASN A 136 12.21 -6.54 18.69
C ASN A 136 12.98 -7.66 17.98
N SER A 137 13.04 -7.67 16.64
CA SER A 137 13.83 -8.65 15.87
C SER A 137 15.34 -8.35 15.84
N LEU A 138 15.75 -7.16 16.29
CA LEU A 138 17.15 -6.72 16.36
C LEU A 138 17.77 -6.91 17.76
N LYS A 139 17.01 -7.45 18.72
CA LYS A 139 17.47 -7.82 20.06
C LYS A 139 17.61 -9.33 20.17
#